data_AF-A0A7S1H6N2-F1
#
_entry.id   AF-A0A7S1H6N2-F1
#
_cell.length_a   1.000
_cell.length_b   1.000
_cell.length_c   1.000
_cell.angle_alpha   90.00
_cell.angle_beta   90.00
_cell.angle_gamma   90.00
#
_symmetry.space_group_name_H-M   'P 1'
#
loop_
_entity.id
_entity.type
_entity.pdbx_description
1 polymer ?
#
loop_
_entity_poly.entity_id
_entity_poly.type
_entity_poly.pdbx_seq_one_letter_code
_entity_poly.pdbx_strand_id
1 'polypeptide(L)'
;YPHVLGLLGSLHPESKVGGIYALGAASRHPMADQIVEDLGGFHAVATLIQEPSGRVCAAALRCLVQMLSVDPSCDHLPARVEAMQKHGVTRRTLSLLKCNDGDLAHAAAALIECLFTVSPVKRVRKASTE
;
A
#
# COMPACT_ATOMS: atom_id res chain seq x y z
N TYR A 1 6.42 -15.90 -8.42
CA TYR A 1 6.82 -15.41 -7.08
C TYR A 1 6.18 -16.19 -5.90
N PRO A 2 6.02 -17.52 -5.95
CA PRO A 2 5.37 -18.27 -4.85
C PRO A 2 6.10 -18.13 -3.50
N HIS A 3 7.42 -17.91 -3.53
CA HIS A 3 8.24 -17.69 -2.34
C HIS A 3 7.90 -16.38 -1.61
N VAL A 4 7.52 -15.31 -2.32
CA VAL A 4 7.17 -14.03 -1.67
C VAL A 4 5.85 -14.14 -0.92
N LEU A 5 4.86 -14.82 -1.48
CA LEU A 5 3.60 -15.11 -0.77
C LEU A 5 3.82 -16.01 0.45
N GLY A 6 4.70 -17.02 0.34
CA GLY A 6 5.08 -17.86 1.47
C GLY A 6 5.74 -17.07 2.61
N LEU A 7 6.53 -16.03 2.28
CA LEU A 7 7.13 -15.13 3.26
C LEU A 7 6.08 -14.23 3.93
N LEU A 8 5.12 -13.69 3.17
CA LEU A 8 4.03 -12.86 3.70
C LEU A 8 3.09 -13.64 4.64
N GLY A 9 2.90 -14.93 4.37
CA GLY A 9 2.12 -15.84 5.22
C GLY A 9 2.90 -16.50 6.36
N SER A 10 4.20 -16.24 6.49
CA SER A 10 5.05 -16.82 7.53
C SER A 10 4.61 -16.36 8.93
N LEU A 11 4.74 -17.21 9.95
CA LEU A 11 4.48 -16.82 11.34
C LEU A 11 5.57 -15.88 11.89
N HIS A 12 6.74 -15.83 11.25
CA HIS A 12 7.86 -15.02 11.71
C HIS A 12 7.80 -13.60 11.14
N PRO A 13 7.80 -12.56 12.00
CA PRO A 13 7.71 -11.17 11.56
C PRO A 13 8.89 -10.76 10.66
N GLU A 14 10.07 -11.33 10.85
CA GLU A 14 11.24 -11.07 9.99
C GLU A 14 11.05 -11.58 8.57
N SER A 15 10.49 -12.78 8.42
CA SER A 15 10.13 -13.35 7.11
C SER A 15 9.06 -12.51 6.43
N LYS A 16 8.04 -12.06 7.18
CA LYS A 16 7.00 -11.16 6.65
C LYS A 16 7.61 -9.88 6.13
N VAL A 17 8.47 -9.23 6.93
CA VAL A 17 9.17 -7.99 6.53
C VAL A 17 10.02 -8.21 5.28
N GLY A 18 10.77 -9.31 5.21
CA GLY A 18 11.53 -9.68 4.01
C GLY A 18 10.65 -9.85 2.77
N GLY A 19 9.50 -10.51 2.91
CA GLY A 19 8.50 -10.67 1.84
C GLY A 19 7.90 -9.33 1.39
N ILE A 20 7.61 -8.42 2.34
CA ILE A 20 7.08 -7.08 2.07
C ILE A 20 8.09 -6.27 1.26
N TYR A 21 9.37 -6.26 1.66
CA TYR A 21 10.41 -5.54 0.92
C TYR A 21 10.65 -6.14 -0.46
N ALA A 22 10.63 -7.47 -0.59
CA ALA A 22 10.74 -8.13 -1.88
C ALA A 22 9.58 -7.74 -2.82
N LEU A 23 8.35 -7.62 -2.28
CA LEU A 23 7.19 -7.18 -3.05
C LEU A 23 7.31 -5.71 -3.48
N GLY A 24 7.72 -4.81 -2.57
CA GLY A 24 7.93 -3.40 -2.89
C GLY A 24 9.06 -3.15 -3.88
N ALA A 25 10.09 -4.01 -3.88
CA ALA A 25 11.13 -3.99 -4.91
C ALA A 25 10.57 -4.50 -6.26
N ALA A 26 9.81 -5.60 -6.23
CA ALA A 26 9.18 -6.15 -7.43
C ALA A 26 8.23 -5.14 -8.07
N SER A 27 7.47 -4.36 -7.30
CA SER A 27 6.48 -3.38 -7.81
C SER A 27 7.05 -2.25 -8.67
N ARG A 28 8.38 -2.11 -8.73
CA ARG A 28 9.09 -1.17 -9.61
C ARG A 28 9.36 -1.73 -11.00
N HIS A 29 9.11 -3.01 -11.22
CA HIS A 29 9.30 -3.66 -12.52
C HIS A 29 8.08 -3.38 -13.43
N PRO A 30 8.26 -3.15 -14.74
CA PRO A 30 7.15 -2.84 -15.65
C PRO A 30 6.09 -3.95 -15.79
N MET A 31 6.43 -5.21 -15.46
CA MET A 31 5.46 -6.33 -15.40
C MET A 31 4.90 -6.57 -13.99
N ALA A 32 5.23 -5.70 -13.03
CA ALA A 32 4.90 -5.93 -11.64
C ALA A 32 3.44 -5.67 -11.30
N ASP A 33 2.75 -4.83 -12.06
CA ASP A 33 1.30 -4.65 -11.94
C ASP A 33 0.58 -5.99 -11.97
N GLN A 34 0.82 -6.73 -13.05
CA GLN A 34 0.21 -8.03 -13.27
C GLN A 34 0.64 -9.03 -12.20
N ILE A 35 1.91 -9.01 -11.78
CA ILE A 35 2.40 -9.87 -10.70
C ILE A 35 1.76 -9.53 -9.35
N VAL A 36 1.65 -8.25 -8.99
CA VAL A 36 1.07 -7.82 -7.71
C VAL A 36 -0.45 -8.04 -7.70
N GLU A 37 -1.11 -7.88 -8.84
CA GLU A 37 -2.54 -8.09 -9.01
C GLU A 37 -2.88 -9.60 -9.04
N ASP A 38 -2.17 -10.40 -9.83
CA ASP A 38 -2.34 -11.87 -9.93
C ASP A 38 -2.04 -12.58 -8.61
N LEU A 39 -1.13 -12.04 -7.80
CA LEU A 39 -0.76 -12.62 -6.51
C LEU A 39 -1.62 -12.10 -5.35
N GLY A 40 -2.55 -11.18 -5.59
CA GLY A 40 -3.28 -10.50 -4.52
C GLY A 40 -2.34 -9.77 -3.55
N GLY A 41 -1.20 -9.28 -4.03
CA GLY A 41 -0.17 -8.63 -3.23
C GLY A 41 -0.69 -7.41 -2.47
N PHE A 42 -1.60 -6.63 -3.07
CA PHE A 42 -2.28 -5.54 -2.37
C PHE A 42 -3.12 -6.03 -1.19
N HIS A 43 -3.85 -7.15 -1.36
CA HIS A 43 -4.63 -7.74 -0.28
C HIS A 43 -3.72 -8.25 0.84
N ALA A 44 -2.65 -8.98 0.49
CA ALA A 44 -1.70 -9.52 1.44
C ALA A 44 -0.96 -8.42 2.23
N VAL A 45 -0.56 -7.33 1.59
CA VAL A 45 0.07 -6.21 2.32
C VAL A 45 -0.96 -5.43 3.13
N ALA A 46 -2.20 -5.28 2.64
CA ALA A 46 -3.28 -4.62 3.36
C ALA A 46 -3.69 -5.35 4.66
N THR A 47 -3.61 -6.68 4.69
CA THR A 47 -3.83 -7.47 5.91
C THR A 47 -2.67 -7.31 6.90
N LEU A 48 -1.44 -7.19 6.42
CA LEU A 48 -0.26 -6.97 7.26
C LEU A 48 -0.23 -5.61 7.97
N ILE A 49 -1.02 -4.63 7.52
CA ILE A 49 -1.24 -3.37 8.27
C ILE A 49 -1.92 -3.65 9.63
N GLN A 50 -2.67 -4.75 9.75
CA GLN A 50 -3.37 -5.12 10.98
C GLN A 50 -2.53 -6.00 11.92
N GLU A 51 -1.29 -6.30 11.54
CA GLU A 51 -0.42 -7.11 12.37
C GLU A 51 -0.07 -6.40 13.69
N PRO A 52 0.01 -7.15 14.80
CA PRO A 52 0.40 -6.59 16.10
C PRO A 52 1.86 -6.09 16.10
N SER A 53 2.68 -6.56 15.17
CA SER A 53 4.06 -6.11 15.04
C SER A 53 4.12 -4.74 14.36
N GLY A 54 4.46 -3.70 15.12
CA GLY A 54 4.68 -2.35 14.59
C GLY A 54 5.71 -2.31 13.46
N ARG A 55 6.73 -3.19 13.49
CA ARG A 55 7.71 -3.33 12.40
C ARG A 55 7.08 -3.86 11.10
N VAL A 56 6.24 -4.88 11.19
CA VAL A 56 5.53 -5.45 10.03
C VAL A 56 4.55 -4.43 9.48
N CYS A 57 3.82 -3.73 10.35
CA CYS A 57 2.89 -2.69 9.97
C CYS A 57 3.60 -1.52 9.25
N ALA A 58 4.70 -1.02 9.80
CA ALA A 58 5.51 0.04 9.18
C ALA A 58 6.09 -0.40 7.83
N ALA A 59 6.59 -1.63 7.73
CA ALA A 59 7.07 -2.19 6.47
C ALA A 59 5.94 -2.28 5.43
N ALA A 60 4.75 -2.75 5.82
CA ALA A 60 3.59 -2.85 4.95
C ALA A 60 3.17 -1.47 4.41
N LEU A 61 3.11 -0.45 5.27
CA LEU A 61 2.82 0.93 4.88
C LEU A 61 3.85 1.46 3.88
N ARG A 62 5.16 1.28 4.14
CA ARG A 62 6.23 1.71 3.23
C ARG A 62 6.16 0.99 1.89
N CYS A 63 5.82 -0.29 1.87
CA CYS A 63 5.61 -1.04 0.63
C CYS A 63 4.44 -0.48 -0.18
N LEU A 64 3.33 -0.14 0.46
CA LEU A 64 2.19 0.48 -0.21
C LEU A 64 2.55 1.85 -0.79
N VAL A 65 3.32 2.66 -0.06
CA VAL A 65 3.87 3.92 -0.58
C VAL A 65 4.71 3.66 -1.82
N GLN A 66 5.64 2.70 -1.78
CA GLN A 66 6.48 2.37 -2.94
C GLN A 66 5.67 1.90 -4.15
N MET A 67 4.59 1.15 -3.92
CA MET A 67 3.67 0.73 -4.98
C MET A 67 2.86 1.89 -5.57
N LEU A 68 2.71 3.01 -4.85
CA LEU A 68 2.03 4.21 -5.35
C LEU A 68 2.98 5.30 -5.84
N SER A 69 4.23 5.32 -5.39
CA SER A 69 5.29 6.24 -5.86
C SER A 69 5.91 5.81 -7.19
N VAL A 70 5.23 4.94 -7.94
CA VAL A 70 5.61 4.61 -9.33
C VAL A 70 5.21 5.80 -10.22
N ASP A 71 5.88 5.93 -11.35
CA ASP A 71 5.70 7.02 -12.32
C ASP A 71 4.20 7.39 -12.48
N PRO A 72 3.81 8.67 -12.24
CA PRO A 72 2.42 9.11 -12.33
C PRO A 72 1.80 8.94 -13.73
N SER A 73 2.61 8.65 -14.75
CA SER A 73 2.17 8.25 -16.10
C SER A 73 1.72 6.79 -16.20
N CYS A 74 1.81 6.01 -15.13
CA CYS A 74 1.36 4.62 -15.11
C CYS A 74 -0.17 4.53 -15.06
N ASP A 75 -0.78 4.04 -16.14
CA ASP A 75 -2.24 3.89 -16.29
C ASP A 75 -2.89 3.00 -15.22
N HIS A 76 -2.11 2.18 -14.51
CA HIS A 76 -2.58 1.24 -13.49
C HIS A 76 -2.71 1.87 -12.10
N LEU A 77 -2.16 3.07 -11.86
CA LEU A 77 -2.19 3.73 -10.55
C LEU A 77 -3.60 3.96 -9.98
N PRO A 78 -4.59 4.44 -10.75
CA PRO A 78 -5.97 4.58 -10.24
C PRO A 78 -6.57 3.25 -9.80
N ALA A 79 -6.34 2.18 -10.57
CA ALA A 79 -6.83 0.84 -10.24
C ALA A 79 -6.17 0.28 -8.97
N ARG A 80 -4.87 0.52 -8.78
CA ARG A 80 -4.14 0.20 -7.53
C ARG A 80 -4.75 0.91 -6.33
N VAL A 81 -5.05 2.21 -6.45
CA VAL A 81 -5.68 2.99 -5.37
C VAL A 81 -7.07 2.47 -5.06
N GLU A 82 -7.89 2.17 -6.08
CA GLU A 82 -9.22 1.60 -5.90
C GLU A 82 -9.16 0.24 -5.18
N ALA A 83 -8.22 -0.63 -5.56
CA ALA A 83 -7.99 -1.91 -4.89
C ALA A 83 -7.61 -1.73 -3.41
N MET A 84 -6.69 -0.79 -3.11
CA MET A 84 -6.32 -0.45 -1.73
C MET A 84 -7.51 0.08 -0.93
N GLN A 85 -8.33 0.95 -1.52
CA GLN A 85 -9.54 1.47 -0.89
C GLN A 85 -10.57 0.37 -0.61
N LYS A 86 -10.78 -0.54 -1.58
CA LYS A 86 -11.67 -1.70 -1.45
C LYS A 86 -11.26 -2.63 -0.31
N HIS A 87 -9.96 -2.76 -0.05
CA HIS A 87 -9.44 -3.53 1.08
C HIS A 87 -9.37 -2.75 2.40
N GLY A 88 -9.90 -1.52 2.44
CA GLY A 88 -9.97 -0.70 3.65
C GLY A 88 -8.62 -0.16 4.12
N VAL A 89 -7.60 -0.12 3.24
CA VAL A 89 -6.26 0.39 3.55
C VAL A 89 -6.35 1.80 4.09
N THR A 90 -7.10 2.70 3.43
CA THR A 90 -7.24 4.10 3.86
C THR A 90 -7.73 4.23 5.30
N ARG A 91 -8.80 3.50 5.67
CA ARG A 91 -9.38 3.56 7.03
C ARG A 91 -8.39 3.02 8.08
N ARG A 92 -7.69 1.93 7.76
CA ARG A 92 -6.69 1.32 8.64
C ARG A 92 -5.50 2.26 8.84
N THR A 93 -4.98 2.82 7.77
CA THR A 93 -3.86 3.78 7.82
C THR A 93 -4.21 5.04 8.62
N LEU A 94 -5.43 5.58 8.46
CA LEU A 94 -5.91 6.70 9.27
C LEU A 94 -5.95 6.39 10.77
N SER A 95 -6.22 5.14 11.16
CA SER A 95 -6.20 4.75 12.58
C SER A 95 -4.79 4.71 13.16
N LEU A 96 -3.77 4.48 12.33
CA LEU A 96 -2.37 4.41 12.73
C LEU A 96 -1.72 5.80 12.90
N LEU A 97 -2.30 6.85 12.32
CA LEU A 97 -1.88 8.24 12.57
C LEU A 97 -2.02 8.66 14.04
N LYS A 98 -2.87 7.95 14.81
CA LYS A 98 -3.07 8.19 16.24
C LYS A 98 -2.15 7.33 17.13
N CYS A 99 -1.22 6.58 16.54
CA CYS A 99 -0.26 5.77 17.27
C CYS A 99 0.84 6.67 17.88
N ASN A 100 1.36 6.28 19.05
CA ASN A 100 2.52 6.93 19.69
C ASN A 100 3.86 6.59 19.02
N ASP A 101 3.86 5.71 18.01
CA ASP A 101 5.06 5.37 17.25
C ASP A 101 5.24 6.37 16.09
N GLY A 102 6.25 7.23 16.22
CA GLY A 102 6.54 8.29 15.25
C GLY A 102 6.89 7.77 13.86
N ASP A 103 7.58 6.63 13.77
CA ASP A 103 7.94 6.02 12.48
C ASP A 103 6.70 5.44 11.78
N LEU A 104 5.80 4.84 12.55
CA LEU A 104 4.53 4.31 12.06
C LEU A 104 3.59 5.44 11.60
N ALA A 105 3.48 6.50 12.40
CA ALA A 105 2.67 7.66 12.07
C ALA A 105 3.20 8.37 10.81
N HIS A 106 4.52 8.47 10.65
CA HIS A 106 5.13 9.05 9.46
C HIS A 106 4.89 8.19 8.21
N ALA A 107 5.06 6.86 8.31
CA ALA A 107 4.76 5.96 7.20
C ALA A 107 3.27 5.96 6.83
N ALA A 108 2.39 6.08 7.82
CA ALA A 108 0.95 6.18 7.60
C ALA A 108 0.59 7.51 6.92
N ALA A 109 1.19 8.62 7.33
CA ALA A 109 0.97 9.94 6.71
C ALA A 109 1.42 9.94 5.24
N ALA A 110 2.60 9.39 4.95
CA ALA A 110 3.10 9.28 3.57
C ALA A 110 2.16 8.47 2.68
N LEU A 111 1.60 7.36 3.18
CA LEU A 111 0.65 6.56 2.41
C LEU A 111 -0.66 7.32 2.15
N ILE A 112 -1.17 8.05 3.15
CA ILE A 112 -2.36 8.88 2.96
C ILE A 112 -2.10 9.96 1.91
N GLU A 113 -0.96 10.64 1.97
CA GLU A 113 -0.58 11.64 0.97
C GLU A 113 -0.51 11.04 -0.45
N CYS A 114 0.10 9.86 -0.62
CA CYS A 114 0.11 9.14 -1.90
C CYS A 114 -1.30 8.79 -2.40
N LEU A 115 -2.19 8.33 -1.51
CA LEU A 115 -3.56 7.99 -1.90
C LEU A 115 -4.36 9.22 -2.39
N PHE A 116 -4.17 10.37 -1.75
CA PHE A 116 -4.85 11.63 -2.11
C PHE A 116 -4.25 12.35 -3.32
N THR A 117 -2.97 12.10 -3.63
CA THR A 117 -2.31 12.65 -4.83
C THR A 117 -2.65 11.87 -6.08
N VAL A 118 -2.69 10.52 -6.00
CA VAL A 118 -2.99 9.64 -7.13
C VAL A 118 -4.49 9.56 -7.42
N SER A 119 -5.31 9.51 -6.37
CA SER A 119 -6.75 9.72 -6.49
C SER A 119 -7.02 11.14 -6.01
N PRO A 120 -6.96 12.17 -6.88
CA PRO A 120 -7.63 13.40 -6.56
C PRO A 120 -9.08 12.98 -6.36
N VAL A 121 -9.53 12.95 -5.09
CA VAL A 121 -10.95 12.91 -4.74
C VAL A 121 -11.60 13.75 -5.79
N LYS A 122 -12.55 13.18 -6.54
CA LYS A 122 -13.38 13.89 -7.51
C LYS A 122 -13.81 15.22 -6.88
N ARG A 123 -12.97 16.25 -6.98
CA ARG A 123 -13.34 17.64 -6.91
C ARG A 123 -14.01 17.81 -8.26
N VAL A 124 -15.21 17.25 -8.35
CA VAL A 124 -16.26 17.80 -9.18
C VAL A 124 -16.34 19.22 -8.66
N ARG A 125 -15.55 20.06 -9.31
CA ARG A 125 -15.90 21.44 -9.56
C ARG A 125 -17.41 21.40 -9.77
N LYS A 126 -18.15 22.05 -8.87
CA LYS A 126 -19.28 22.85 -9.33
C LYS A 126 -18.68 23.84 -10.33
N ALA A 127 -18.40 23.37 -11.55
CA ALA A 127 -18.21 24.22 -12.69
C ALA A 127 -19.65 24.51 -13.11
N SER A 128 -20.10 25.69 -12.69
CA SER A 128 -21.27 26.33 -13.23
C SER A 128 -21.30 26.17 -14.75
N THR A 129 -22.38 25.60 -15.24
CA THR A 129 -22.95 25.86 -16.56
C THR A 129 -24.41 26.15 -16.22
N GLU A 130 -24.73 27.43 -16.04
CA GLU A 130 -25.50 28.21 -17.01
C GLU A 130 -26.94 27.69 -17.14
#